data_AF-A0A9W6IIM5-F1
#
_entry.id   AF-A0A9W6IIM5-F1
#
_cell.length_a   1.000
_cell.length_b   1.000
_cell.length_c   1.000
_cell.angle_alpha   90.00
_cell.angle_beta   90.00
_cell.angle_gamma   90.00
#
_symmetry.space_group_name_H-M   'P 1'
#
loop_
_entity.id
_entity.type
_entity.pdbx_description
1 polymer ?
#
loop_
_entity_poly.entity_id
_entity_poly.type
_entity_poly.pdbx_seq_one_letter_code
_entity_poly.pdbx_strand_id
1 'polypeptide(L)'
;MDYFDVNNFMPHGMCYLWRPELVGMHVIADLAIALAYFSIPIVIVLFLRRLNRPIPFRWAFVMFGIFILFCGINHLMNIVVLWHPLYYIEGALKLLTAAASVATAVLMLPLLPVLIDRFTRIDAEEDADSA
;
A
#
# COMPACT_ATOMS: atom_id res chain seq x y z
N MET A 1 29.86 9.45 -8.74
CA MET A 1 28.53 10.07 -8.78
C MET A 1 27.96 9.97 -7.39
N ASP A 2 27.78 11.09 -6.72
CA ASP A 2 27.33 11.11 -5.34
C ASP A 2 25.79 11.13 -5.34
N TYR A 3 25.19 9.95 -5.48
CA TYR A 3 23.73 9.77 -5.59
C TYR A 3 22.97 10.22 -4.32
N PHE A 4 23.69 10.43 -3.21
CA PHE A 4 23.15 10.91 -1.94
C PHE A 4 23.45 12.39 -1.68
N ASP A 5 24.04 13.10 -2.65
CA ASP A 5 24.33 14.53 -2.52
C ASP A 5 23.04 15.35 -2.63
N VAL A 6 22.42 15.57 -1.47
CA VAL A 6 21.22 16.40 -1.27
C VAL A 6 21.43 17.88 -1.62
N ASN A 7 22.69 18.31 -1.85
CA ASN A 7 23.00 19.73 -2.09
C ASN A 7 22.76 20.16 -3.54
N ASN A 8 22.63 19.22 -4.49
CA ASN A 8 22.38 19.53 -5.90
C ASN A 8 20.89 19.60 -6.27
N PHE A 9 20.00 19.26 -5.34
CA PHE A 9 18.56 19.21 -5.58
C PHE A 9 17.81 20.19 -4.70
N MET A 10 16.70 20.70 -5.21
CA MET A 10 15.82 21.58 -4.45
C MET A 10 14.83 20.73 -3.63
N PRO A 11 14.68 20.97 -2.31
CA PRO A 11 13.66 20.31 -1.50
C PRO A 11 12.24 20.60 -2.03
N HIS A 12 11.32 19.64 -1.87
CA HIS A 12 9.97 19.76 -2.42
C HIS A 12 9.15 20.87 -1.74
N GLY A 13 9.52 21.28 -0.52
CA GLY A 13 8.92 22.45 0.13
C GLY A 13 9.08 23.74 -0.67
N MET A 14 10.10 23.84 -1.51
CA MET A 14 10.27 24.99 -2.42
C MET A 14 9.21 25.02 -3.52
N CYS A 15 8.70 23.86 -3.97
CA CYS A 15 7.56 23.78 -4.89
C CYS A 15 6.29 24.35 -4.25
N TYR A 16 6.16 24.29 -2.93
CA TYR A 16 5.06 24.88 -2.17
C TYR A 16 5.33 26.32 -1.73
N LEU A 17 6.44 26.92 -2.17
CA LEU A 17 6.91 28.24 -1.73
C LEU A 17 7.03 28.34 -0.20
N TRP A 18 7.21 27.21 0.49
CA TRP A 18 7.17 27.09 1.95
C TRP A 18 5.94 27.74 2.61
N ARG A 19 4.81 27.80 1.88
CA ARG A 19 3.55 28.30 2.47
C ARG A 19 3.11 27.32 3.57
N PRO A 20 3.01 27.78 4.82
CA PRO A 20 2.79 26.88 5.97
C PRO A 20 1.46 26.13 5.88
N GLU A 21 0.44 26.75 5.27
CA GLU A 21 -0.86 26.13 5.04
C GLU A 21 -0.75 24.92 4.11
N LEU A 22 -0.09 25.07 2.96
CA LEU A 22 0.10 24.01 1.97
C LEU A 22 0.99 22.89 2.51
N VAL A 23 2.15 23.25 3.09
CA VAL A 23 3.06 22.28 3.70
C VAL A 23 2.35 21.51 4.82
N GLY A 24 1.62 22.21 5.69
CA GLY A 24 0.86 21.59 6.78
C GLY A 24 -0.20 20.61 6.28
N MET A 25 -0.97 20.97 5.25
CA MET A 25 -1.96 20.08 4.63
C MET A 25 -1.34 18.79 4.10
N HIS A 26 -0.23 18.90 3.36
CA HIS A 26 0.47 17.74 2.82
C HIS A 26 1.05 16.85 3.93
N VAL A 27 1.71 17.43 4.93
CA VAL A 27 2.30 16.68 6.05
C VAL A 27 1.23 15.95 6.85
N ILE A 28 0.11 16.61 7.18
CA ILE A 28 -0.98 15.99 7.94
C ILE A 28 -1.63 14.87 7.14
N ALA A 29 -1.89 15.09 5.84
CA ALA A 29 -2.48 14.08 4.97
C ALA A 29 -1.55 12.87 4.82
N ASP A 30 -0.29 13.07 4.46
CA ASP A 30 0.69 12.00 4.29
C ASP A 30 0.92 11.24 5.59
N LEU A 31 0.95 11.91 6.74
CA LEU A 31 1.11 11.26 8.04
C LEU A 31 -0.12 10.41 8.38
N ALA A 32 -1.33 10.93 8.18
CA ALA A 32 -2.56 10.19 8.41
C ALA A 32 -2.65 8.95 7.52
N ILE A 33 -2.28 9.08 6.23
CA ILE A 33 -2.26 7.95 5.29
C ILE A 33 -1.19 6.94 5.68
N ALA A 34 0.03 7.37 6.04
CA ALA A 34 1.09 6.48 6.47
C ALA A 34 0.67 5.65 7.71
N LEU A 35 0.05 6.29 8.70
CA LEU A 35 -0.47 5.60 9.89
C LEU A 35 -1.55 4.57 9.54
N ALA A 36 -2.50 4.94 8.66
CA ALA A 36 -3.50 4.02 8.17
C ALA A 36 -2.85 2.82 7.45
N TYR A 37 -1.89 3.08 6.56
CA TYR A 37 -1.22 2.06 5.75
C TYR A 37 -0.26 1.19 6.56
N PHE A 38 0.23 1.61 7.73
CA PHE A 38 0.92 0.70 8.65
C PHE A 38 -0.04 -0.10 9.53
N SER A 39 -1.21 0.45 9.86
CA SER A 39 -2.22 -0.26 10.65
C SER A 39 -2.88 -1.41 9.88
N ILE A 40 -3.13 -1.26 8.58
CA ILE A 40 -3.80 -2.28 7.75
C ILE A 40 -3.02 -3.61 7.72
N PRO A 41 -1.71 -3.64 7.41
CA PRO A 41 -0.90 -4.87 7.47
C PRO A 41 -0.89 -5.51 8.85
N ILE A 42 -0.88 -4.72 9.93
CA ILE A 42 -0.95 -5.25 11.30
C ILE A 42 -2.27 -5.99 11.50
N VAL A 43 -3.40 -5.39 11.10
CA VAL A 43 -4.72 -6.02 11.16
C VAL A 43 -4.76 -7.31 10.33
N ILE A 44 -4.21 -7.29 9.10
CA ILE A 44 -4.13 -8.49 8.25
C ILE A 44 -3.34 -9.60 8.94
N VAL A 45 -2.18 -9.29 9.53
CA VAL A 45 -1.35 -10.29 10.24
C VAL A 45 -2.09 -10.85 11.44
N LEU A 46 -2.74 -10.00 12.24
CA LEU A 46 -3.53 -10.44 13.40
C LEU A 46 -4.71 -11.32 12.98
N PHE A 47 -5.41 -10.95 11.90
CA PHE A 47 -6.49 -11.72 11.33
C PHE A 47 -6.00 -13.11 10.87
N LEU A 48 -4.93 -13.16 10.07
CA LEU A 48 -4.36 -14.43 9.57
C LEU A 48 -3.78 -15.32 10.68
N ARG A 49 -3.33 -14.74 11.80
CA ARG A 49 -2.83 -15.50 12.96
C ARG A 49 -3.96 -16.07 13.82
N ARG A 50 -5.06 -15.34 13.98
CA ARG A 50 -6.21 -15.77 14.78
C ARG A 50 -7.11 -16.76 14.05
N LEU A 51 -7.02 -16.81 12.73
CA LEU A 51 -7.83 -17.73 11.97
C LEU A 51 -7.25 -19.16 12.02
N ASN A 52 -7.96 -20.05 12.69
CA ASN A 52 -7.56 -21.45 12.90
C ASN A 52 -7.85 -22.38 11.70
N ARG A 53 -8.26 -21.83 10.55
CA ARG A 53 -8.57 -22.63 9.35
C ARG A 53 -7.69 -22.18 8.18
N PRO A 54 -7.23 -23.13 7.33
CA PRO A 54 -6.47 -22.78 6.14
C PRO A 54 -7.36 -21.95 5.19
N ILE A 55 -6.95 -20.71 4.93
CA ILE A 55 -7.65 -19.84 3.96
C ILE A 55 -7.11 -20.15 2.57
N PRO A 56 -8.00 -20.42 1.59
CA PRO A 56 -7.58 -20.37 0.20
C PRO A 56 -7.03 -18.97 -0.10
N PHE A 57 -5.91 -18.89 -0.83
CA PHE A 57 -5.30 -17.61 -1.24
C PHE A 57 -4.74 -16.75 -0.10
N ARG A 58 -4.30 -17.34 1.01
CA ARG A 58 -3.56 -16.63 2.08
C ARG A 58 -2.41 -15.75 1.55
N TRP A 59 -1.75 -16.18 0.48
CA TRP A 59 -0.67 -15.43 -0.18
C TRP A 59 -1.14 -14.08 -0.73
N ALA A 60 -2.40 -13.94 -1.18
CA ALA A 60 -2.94 -12.70 -1.72
C ALA A 60 -3.06 -11.63 -0.63
N PHE A 61 -3.49 -12.02 0.58
CA PHE A 61 -3.51 -11.13 1.75
C PHE A 61 -2.11 -10.63 2.12
N VAL A 62 -1.10 -11.50 2.01
CA VAL A 62 0.30 -11.12 2.29
C VAL A 62 0.82 -10.16 1.22
N MET A 63 0.58 -10.43 -0.07
CA MET A 63 0.97 -9.53 -1.16
C MET A 63 0.31 -8.16 -1.04
N PHE A 64 -1.00 -8.14 -0.75
CA PHE A 64 -1.74 -6.92 -0.50
C PHE A 64 -1.17 -6.15 0.70
N GLY A 65 -0.87 -6.85 1.80
CA GLY A 65 -0.23 -6.25 2.97
C GLY A 65 1.14 -5.63 2.66
N ILE A 66 1.98 -6.31 1.86
CA ILE A 66 3.28 -5.79 1.42
C ILE A 66 3.12 -4.54 0.55
N PHE A 67 2.20 -4.58 -0.43
CA PHE A 67 1.91 -3.44 -1.29
C PHE A 67 1.46 -2.22 -0.48
N ILE A 68 0.51 -2.38 0.44
CA ILE A 68 0.03 -1.29 1.31
C ILE A 68 1.15 -0.76 2.21
N LEU A 69 2.01 -1.63 2.75
CA LEU A 69 3.17 -1.21 3.55
C LEU A 69 4.11 -0.31 2.73
N PHE A 70 4.44 -0.70 1.49
CA PHE A 70 5.28 0.09 0.60
C PHE A 70 4.65 1.46 0.27
N CYS A 71 3.34 1.51 0.03
CA CYS A 71 2.63 2.78 -0.12
C CYS A 71 2.78 3.67 1.13
N GLY A 72 2.70 3.10 2.34
CA GLY A 72 2.90 3.84 3.59
C GLY A 72 4.30 4.43 3.73
N ILE A 73 5.33 3.66 3.33
CA ILE A 73 6.72 4.13 3.28
C ILE A 73 6.86 5.30 2.30
N ASN A 74 6.21 5.24 1.13
CA ASN A 74 6.22 6.34 0.17
C ASN A 74 5.61 7.63 0.75
N HIS A 75 4.52 7.54 1.52
CA HIS A 75 3.94 8.72 2.16
C HIS A 75 4.88 9.35 3.20
N LEU A 76 5.59 8.53 4.02
CA LEU A 76 6.64 9.07 4.88
C LEU A 76 7.79 9.70 4.09
N MET A 77 8.15 9.09 2.96
CA MET A 77 9.21 9.61 2.11
C MET A 77 8.82 10.97 1.50
N ASN A 78 7.56 11.16 1.10
CA ASN A 78 7.06 12.46 0.63
C ASN A 78 7.25 13.55 1.68
N ILE A 79 6.97 13.26 2.96
CA ILE A 79 7.21 14.19 4.06
C ILE A 79 8.70 14.52 4.16
N VAL A 80 9.58 13.53 4.15
CA VAL A 80 11.03 13.75 4.25
C VAL A 80 11.55 14.59 3.07
N VAL A 81 11.06 14.34 1.86
CA VAL A 81 11.46 15.04 0.62
C VAL A 81 11.07 16.53 0.61
N LEU A 82 10.11 16.95 1.45
CA LEU A 82 9.82 18.38 1.65
C LEU A 82 11.04 19.15 2.19
N TRP A 83 11.84 18.54 3.07
CA TRP A 83 13.03 19.16 3.67
C TRP A 83 14.34 18.64 3.08
N HIS A 84 14.42 17.35 2.77
CA HIS A 84 15.64 16.67 2.31
C HIS A 84 15.39 16.00 0.96
N PRO A 85 15.93 16.51 -0.15
CA PRO A 85 15.62 16.07 -1.51
C PRO A 85 16.28 14.73 -1.87
N LEU A 86 15.92 13.67 -1.15
CA LEU A 86 16.42 12.30 -1.31
C LEU A 86 15.70 11.60 -2.49
N TYR A 87 15.66 12.25 -3.66
CA TYR A 87 14.85 11.82 -4.81
C TYR A 87 15.23 10.44 -5.37
N TYR A 88 16.50 10.03 -5.28
CA TYR A 88 16.90 8.69 -5.70
C TYR A 88 16.32 7.59 -4.80
N ILE A 89 16.26 7.82 -3.48
CA ILE A 89 15.64 6.89 -2.53
C ILE A 89 14.14 6.85 -2.76
N GLU A 90 13.51 8.01 -2.88
CA GLU A 90 12.08 8.13 -3.19
C GLU A 90 11.72 7.41 -4.50
N GLY A 91 12.53 7.60 -5.54
CA GLY A 91 12.37 6.93 -6.83
C GLY A 91 12.51 5.42 -6.72
N ALA A 92 13.51 4.92 -5.99
CA ALA A 92 13.68 3.48 -5.75
C ALA A 92 12.49 2.88 -5.00
N LEU A 93 11.98 3.56 -3.97
CA LEU A 93 10.79 3.14 -3.21
C LEU A 93 9.53 3.13 -4.08
N LYS A 94 9.35 4.13 -4.96
CA LYS A 94 8.27 4.15 -5.96
C LYS A 94 8.37 2.98 -6.93
N LEU A 95 9.56 2.62 -7.39
CA LEU A 95 9.75 1.45 -8.27
C LEU A 95 9.41 0.13 -7.55
N LEU A 96 9.82 -0.02 -6.29
CA LEU A 96 9.46 -1.19 -5.48
C LEU A 96 7.95 -1.27 -5.25
N THR A 97 7.32 -0.15 -4.90
CA THR A 97 5.86 -0.04 -4.75
C THR A 97 5.14 -0.41 -6.05
N ALA A 98 5.61 0.10 -7.19
CA ALA A 98 5.04 -0.19 -8.50
C ALA A 98 5.16 -1.68 -8.85
N ALA A 99 6.34 -2.28 -8.63
CA ALA A 99 6.54 -3.70 -8.85
C ALA A 99 5.61 -4.55 -7.97
N ALA A 100 5.50 -4.24 -6.68
CA ALA A 100 4.58 -4.91 -5.76
C ALA A 100 3.11 -4.75 -6.18
N SER A 101 2.72 -3.54 -6.62
CA SER A 101 1.37 -3.23 -7.10
C SER A 101 1.01 -4.04 -8.34
N VAL A 102 1.90 -4.06 -9.35
CA VAL A 102 1.68 -4.80 -10.60
C VAL A 102 1.63 -6.29 -10.34
N ALA A 103 2.56 -6.82 -9.53
CA ALA A 103 2.55 -8.23 -9.14
C ALA A 103 1.24 -8.61 -8.44
N THR A 104 0.78 -7.79 -7.48
CA THR A 104 -0.49 -8.02 -6.77
C THR A 104 -1.68 -8.01 -7.74
N ALA A 105 -1.75 -7.04 -8.65
CA ALA A 105 -2.82 -6.95 -9.63
C ALA A 105 -2.88 -8.16 -10.56
N VAL A 106 -1.73 -8.56 -11.12
CA VAL A 106 -1.63 -9.71 -12.04
C VAL A 106 -2.00 -11.01 -11.32
N LEU A 107 -1.47 -11.23 -10.12
CA LEU A 107 -1.74 -12.44 -9.36
C LEU A 107 -3.19 -12.51 -8.87
N MET A 108 -3.88 -11.38 -8.69
CA MET A 108 -5.30 -11.35 -8.32
C MET A 108 -6.25 -11.70 -9.46
N LEU A 109 -5.87 -11.55 -10.73
CA LEU A 109 -6.73 -11.90 -11.87
C LEU A 109 -7.26 -13.35 -11.84
N PRO A 110 -6.45 -14.39 -11.59
CA PRO A 110 -6.95 -15.76 -11.50
C PRO A 110 -7.83 -16.03 -10.26
N LEU A 111 -7.81 -15.15 -9.25
CA LEU A 111 -8.69 -15.27 -8.08
C LEU A 111 -10.15 -14.99 -8.42
N LEU A 112 -10.38 -14.05 -9.35
CA LEU A 112 -11.71 -13.57 -9.70
C LEU A 112 -12.67 -14.69 -10.14
N PRO A 113 -12.35 -15.55 -11.13
CA PRO A 113 -13.26 -16.61 -11.54
C PRO A 113 -13.51 -17.63 -10.43
N VAL A 114 -12.52 -17.91 -9.57
CA VAL A 114 -12.66 -18.87 -8.46
C VAL A 114 -13.58 -18.33 -7.37
N LEU A 115 -13.47 -17.03 -7.07
CA LEU A 115 -14.37 -16.36 -6.13
C LEU A 115 -15.79 -16.35 -6.65
N ILE A 116 -16.00 -15.99 -7.93
CA ILE A 116 -17.33 -15.99 -8.55
C ILE A 116 -17.96 -17.38 -8.50
N ASP A 117 -17.26 -18.43 -8.97
CA ASP A 117 -17.78 -19.81 -8.93
C ASP A 117 -18.14 -20.24 -7.51
N ARG A 118 -17.30 -19.91 -6.52
CA ARG A 118 -17.55 -20.27 -5.13
C ARG A 118 -18.76 -19.55 -4.54
N PHE A 119 -18.95 -18.26 -4.82
CA PHE A 119 -20.13 -17.52 -4.36
C PHE A 119 -21.40 -18.02 -5.05
N THR A 120 -21.38 -18.24 -6.37
CA THR A 120 -22.53 -18.79 -7.10
C THR A 120 -22.98 -20.15 -6.57
N ARG A 121 -22.05 -21.00 -6.10
CA ARG A 121 -22.39 -22.27 -5.45
C ARG A 121 -23.04 -22.10 -4.08
N ILE A 122 -22.58 -21.15 -3.28
CA ILE A 122 -23.16 -20.86 -1.97
C ILE A 122 -24.60 -20.39 -2.14
N ASP A 123 -24.85 -19.49 -3.10
CA ASP A 123 -26.21 -19.00 -3.40
C ASP A 123 -27.14 -20.16 -3.83
N ALA A 124 -26.64 -21.06 -4.69
CA ALA A 124 -27.40 -22.23 -5.13
C ALA A 124 -27.68 -23.26 -4.00
N GLU A 125 -26.77 -23.40 -3.04
CA GLU A 125 -26.95 -24.24 -1.85
C GLU A 125 -28.00 -23.64 -0.89
N GLU A 126 -28.01 -22.32 -0.72
CA GLU A 126 -28.99 -21.59 0.11
C GLU A 126 -30.41 -21.66 -0.49
N ASP A 127 -30.53 -21.52 -1.82
CA ASP A 127 -31.80 -21.69 -2.54
C ASP A 127 -32.35 -23.12 -2.44
N ALA A 128 -31.48 -24.12 -2.40
CA ALA A 128 -31.88 -25.53 -2.28
C ALA A 128 -32.33 -25.92 -0.87
N ASP A 129 -31.78 -25.30 0.18
CA ASP A 129 -32.17 -25.56 1.58
C ASP A 129 -33.48 -24.84 1.97
N SER A 130 -33.88 -23.84 1.19
CA SER A 130 -35.08 -23.03 1.43
C SER A 130 -36.33 -23.44 0.64
N ALA A 131 -36.22 -24.45 -0.24
CA ALA A 131 -37.30 -25.02 -1.07
C ALA A 131 -37.87 -26.34 -0.51
#